data_AF-K0ESZ7-F1
#
_entry.id   AF-K0ESZ7-F1
#
_cell.length_a   1.000
_cell.length_b   1.000
_cell.length_c   1.000
_cell.angle_alpha   90.00
_cell.angle_beta   90.00
_cell.angle_gamma   90.00
#
_symmetry.space_group_name_H-M   'P 1'
#
loop_
_entity.id
_entity.type
_entity.pdbx_description
1 polymer ?
#
loop_
_entity_poly.entity_id
_entity_poly.type
_entity_poly.pdbx_seq_one_letter_code
_entity_poly.pdbx_strand_id
1 'polypeptide(L)'
;MTIEFSTIVDGEPRIFEVSRQWRVTGKSVREFVAVLVDGVYSKVSSEGWADHVEDILSLEVASLFFFDGEKIETLADPDRASSVIESAVHSLLGVNAVEQLRTDLLALQRRQRRTDEDDKRTLERIAELQRERDAAESDSDRAYQEAGSVRAQLSSAKARLTKANNAFVKEGGELFRRRTELELTHTETKNKLKAVEDELRGLAAGALPLALLTSQIEAVRMQASREQESANAAQVGEVLAHRDKWLLELLGETLPTTELTSLRRKLSTDRKKRSDLAAVDPVLRLSKEAFDELATVDRILDHEHTQASNLLAQQEDLARNLEDLARQLTGVPDEKAVADVLNARDDAMRNIATLESKERALTDTHARSRHRLEQLDTELDRAHKARVEALLKTEDTTRIISYSERARATLEQFGDALLKRHISRLEVAMLDSFTQLMRKDRLVQDLRIDTEQFTLTLIGADGEPMPSARLSAGERQLLAIALLWGLARVAGNQLPTVIDTPLGRLDSRHREHLVERYFPHVSHQVLLLSTDEEIDEYLLSKLEPAVAHTYTLVHDDQELITRIEPGYWWNAGASHVA
;
A
#
# COMPACT_ATOMS: atom_id res chain seq x y z
N MET A 1 44.60 -10.06 45.48
CA MET A 1 45.01 -11.46 45.29
C MET A 1 44.85 -11.78 43.83
N THR A 2 45.86 -12.37 43.21
CA THR A 2 45.83 -12.74 41.80
C THR A 2 46.21 -14.20 41.70
N ILE A 3 45.38 -14.99 41.03
CA ILE A 3 45.66 -16.39 40.70
C ILE A 3 45.74 -16.49 39.19
N GLU A 4 46.75 -17.20 38.70
CA GLU A 4 46.85 -17.63 37.32
C GLU A 4 46.68 -19.14 37.26
N PHE A 5 45.84 -19.62 36.34
CA PHE A 5 45.69 -21.04 36.08
C PHE A 5 45.36 -21.29 34.60
N SER A 6 45.62 -22.50 34.12
CA SER A 6 45.22 -22.93 32.78
C SER A 6 44.14 -24.01 32.86
N THR A 7 43.22 -23.99 31.91
CA THR A 7 42.18 -25.03 31.76
C THR A 7 41.80 -25.17 30.29
N ILE A 8 41.08 -26.23 29.93
CA ILE A 8 40.61 -26.47 28.56
C ILE A 8 39.16 -25.95 28.46
N VAL A 9 38.94 -24.97 27.57
CA VAL A 9 37.60 -24.45 27.24
C VAL A 9 37.36 -24.67 25.75
N ASP A 10 36.23 -25.25 25.39
CA ASP A 10 35.86 -25.56 23.99
C ASP A 10 36.93 -26.37 23.21
N GLY A 11 37.72 -27.18 23.93
CA GLY A 11 38.79 -27.99 23.35
C GLY A 11 40.13 -27.27 23.16
N GLU A 12 40.24 -26.01 23.57
CA GLU A 12 41.49 -25.24 23.52
C GLU A 12 42.02 -24.92 24.93
N PRO A 13 43.34 -25.01 25.17
CA PRO A 13 43.93 -24.55 26.41
C PRO A 13 43.81 -23.02 26.52
N ARG A 14 43.28 -22.54 27.63
CA ARG A 14 43.11 -21.12 27.96
C ARG A 14 43.81 -20.81 29.27
N ILE A 15 44.44 -19.64 29.36
CA ILE A 15 45.07 -19.15 30.59
C ILE A 15 44.16 -18.08 31.19
N PHE A 16 43.78 -18.27 32.45
CA PHE A 16 42.98 -17.35 33.23
C PHE A 16 43.85 -16.66 34.28
N GLU A 17 43.85 -15.33 34.28
CA GLU A 17 44.37 -14.53 35.38
C GLU A 17 43.19 -13.86 36.09
N VAL A 18 42.96 -14.25 37.35
CA VAL A 18 41.85 -13.77 38.16
C VAL A 18 42.40 -12.93 39.29
N SER A 19 42.14 -11.62 39.20
CA SER A 19 42.52 -10.63 40.21
C SER A 19 41.30 -10.22 41.03
N ARG A 20 41.29 -10.56 42.32
CA ARG A 20 40.30 -10.07 43.30
C ARG A 20 40.92 -9.02 44.22
N GLN A 21 40.22 -7.91 44.38
CA GLN A 21 40.60 -6.81 45.26
C GLN A 21 39.42 -6.39 46.13
N TRP A 22 39.68 -6.10 47.40
CA TRP A 22 38.68 -5.57 48.31
C TRP A 22 39.06 -4.15 48.71
N ARG A 23 38.07 -3.24 48.65
CA ARG A 23 38.19 -1.87 49.15
C ARG A 23 37.24 -1.70 50.32
N VAL A 24 37.81 -1.52 51.50
CA VAL A 24 37.03 -1.19 52.70
C VAL A 24 36.73 0.30 52.70
N THR A 25 35.45 0.65 52.74
CA THR A 25 34.95 2.03 52.87
C THR A 25 34.00 2.11 54.06
N GLY A 26 34.50 2.62 55.19
CA GLY A 26 33.76 2.66 56.45
C GLY A 26 33.47 1.25 56.98
N LYS A 27 32.18 0.87 57.05
CA LYS A 27 31.72 -0.48 57.41
C LYS A 27 31.45 -1.39 56.19
N SER A 28 31.57 -0.86 54.98
CA SER A 28 31.27 -1.63 53.75
C SER A 28 32.54 -2.12 53.08
N VAL A 29 32.53 -3.38 52.64
CA VAL A 29 33.58 -3.97 51.82
C VAL A 29 33.06 -4.01 50.39
N ARG A 30 33.73 -3.32 49.47
CA ARG A 30 33.46 -3.43 48.03
C ARG A 30 34.47 -4.38 47.42
N GLU A 31 33.98 -5.40 46.73
CA GLU A 31 34.80 -6.34 45.98
C GLU A 31 34.92 -5.90 44.51
N PHE A 32 36.10 -6.10 43.94
CA PHE A 32 36.40 -5.94 42.53
C PHE A 32 37.02 -7.25 42.03
N VAL A 33 36.42 -7.83 40.99
CA VAL A 33 36.93 -9.02 40.30
C VAL A 33 37.29 -8.61 38.88
N ALA A 34 38.52 -8.90 38.46
CA ALA A 34 38.98 -8.72 37.09
C ALA A 34 39.53 -10.04 36.58
N VAL A 35 39.00 -10.50 35.44
CA VAL A 35 39.38 -11.75 34.80
C VAL A 35 40.00 -11.42 33.45
N LEU A 36 41.24 -11.84 33.25
CA LEU A 36 41.91 -11.82 31.96
C LEU A 36 41.94 -13.26 31.42
N VAL A 37 41.55 -13.43 30.16
CA VAL A 37 41.64 -14.70 29.43
C VAL A 37 42.71 -14.51 28.35
N ASP A 38 43.75 -15.33 28.37
CA ASP A 38 44.93 -15.24 27.50
C ASP A 38 45.55 -13.83 27.51
N GLY A 39 45.60 -13.20 28.68
CA GLY A 39 46.11 -11.84 28.88
C GLY A 39 45.16 -10.72 28.45
N VAL A 40 43.95 -11.03 27.98
CA VAL A 40 42.95 -10.04 27.57
C VAL A 40 41.82 -9.94 28.59
N TYR A 41 41.54 -8.73 29.08
CA TYR A 41 40.44 -8.49 30.00
C TYR A 41 39.07 -8.89 29.39
N SER A 42 38.34 -9.78 30.07
CA SER A 42 37.00 -10.20 29.70
C SER A 42 35.97 -9.57 30.62
N LYS A 43 35.16 -8.63 30.09
CA LYS A 43 34.08 -8.01 30.86
C LYS A 43 33.02 -9.05 31.29
N VAL A 44 32.64 -9.94 30.38
CA VAL A 44 31.62 -10.97 30.63
C VAL A 44 32.07 -11.91 31.74
N SER A 45 33.30 -12.43 31.66
CA SER A 45 33.86 -13.31 32.69
C SER A 45 34.09 -12.58 34.01
N SER A 46 34.41 -11.28 33.98
CA SER A 46 34.60 -10.48 35.21
C SER A 46 33.29 -10.20 35.95
N GLU A 47 32.20 -9.92 35.23
CA GLU A 47 30.87 -9.67 35.81
C GLU A 47 30.17 -10.97 36.26
N GLY A 48 30.36 -12.06 35.53
CA GLY A 48 29.74 -13.37 35.78
C GLY A 48 30.70 -14.44 36.33
N TRP A 49 31.79 -14.04 36.99
CA TRP A 49 32.85 -14.99 37.40
C TRP A 49 32.34 -16.13 38.28
N ALA A 50 31.39 -15.86 39.17
CA ALA A 50 30.82 -16.86 40.07
C ALA A 50 30.10 -17.99 39.32
N ASP A 51 29.40 -17.66 38.23
CA ASP A 51 28.73 -18.67 37.39
C ASP A 51 29.76 -19.40 36.53
N HIS A 52 30.73 -18.67 35.97
CA HIS A 52 31.75 -19.27 35.10
C HIS A 52 32.70 -20.21 35.84
N VAL A 53 33.08 -19.89 37.07
CA VAL A 53 33.94 -20.77 37.87
C VAL A 53 33.19 -22.04 38.27
N GLU A 54 31.87 -22.01 38.44
CA GLU A 54 31.07 -23.20 38.75
C GLU A 54 31.10 -24.22 37.61
N ASP A 55 31.16 -23.77 36.35
CA ASP A 55 31.31 -24.62 35.16
C ASP A 55 32.72 -25.25 35.05
N ILE A 56 33.76 -24.54 35.53
CA ILE A 56 35.16 -25.00 35.49
C ILE A 56 35.43 -25.96 36.66
N LEU A 57 35.01 -25.54 37.86
CA LEU A 57 35.19 -26.25 39.12
C LEU A 57 34.05 -25.88 40.07
N SER A 58 33.01 -26.71 40.06
CA SER A 58 31.89 -26.58 41.00
C SER A 58 32.39 -26.53 42.45
N LEU A 59 31.76 -25.69 43.28
CA LEU A 59 32.12 -25.55 44.69
C LEU A 59 32.13 -26.89 45.43
N GLU A 60 31.19 -27.78 45.11
CA GLU A 60 31.07 -29.07 45.76
C GLU A 60 32.23 -30.00 45.39
N VAL A 61 32.65 -29.96 44.12
CA VAL A 61 33.81 -30.69 43.59
C VAL A 61 35.11 -30.11 44.13
N ALA A 62 35.22 -28.78 44.26
CA ALA A 62 36.40 -28.10 44.77
C ALA A 62 36.81 -28.63 46.16
N SER A 63 35.82 -28.93 47.01
CA SER A 63 36.06 -29.48 48.35
C SER A 63 36.73 -30.87 48.36
N LEU A 64 36.70 -31.59 47.23
CA LEU A 64 37.31 -32.91 47.06
C LEU A 64 38.78 -32.84 46.64
N PHE A 65 39.18 -31.73 46.01
CA PHE A 65 40.54 -31.51 45.54
C PHE A 65 41.34 -30.56 46.43
N PHE A 66 40.66 -29.68 47.16
CA PHE A 66 41.26 -28.76 48.13
C PHE A 66 40.76 -29.09 49.53
N PHE A 67 41.50 -29.93 50.24
CA PHE A 67 41.03 -30.48 51.51
C PHE A 67 42.10 -30.52 52.59
N ASP A 68 41.60 -30.57 53.81
CA ASP A 68 42.37 -30.75 55.03
C ASP A 68 42.34 -32.24 55.41
N GLY A 69 43.51 -32.87 55.38
CA GLY A 69 43.76 -34.28 55.65
C GLY A 69 43.23 -34.76 57.01
N GLU A 70 43.13 -33.87 58.00
CA GLU A 70 42.53 -34.19 59.31
C GLU A 70 40.99 -34.17 59.27
N LYS A 71 40.39 -33.37 58.39
CA LYS A 71 38.91 -33.21 58.32
C LYS A 71 38.23 -34.25 57.43
N ILE A 72 38.96 -34.87 56.51
CA ILE A 72 38.41 -35.85 55.57
C ILE A 72 38.09 -37.22 56.19
N GLU A 73 38.52 -37.54 57.41
CA GLU A 73 38.16 -38.81 58.08
C GLU A 73 36.63 -39.00 58.12
N THR A 74 35.89 -37.90 58.27
CA THR A 74 34.42 -37.90 58.28
C THR A 74 33.80 -38.35 56.96
N LEU A 75 34.54 -38.33 55.85
CA LEU A 75 34.09 -38.86 54.55
C LEU A 75 34.03 -40.39 54.54
N ALA A 76 34.62 -41.07 55.53
CA ALA A 76 34.47 -42.50 55.72
C ALA A 76 33.11 -42.88 56.34
N ASP A 77 32.35 -41.91 56.85
CA ASP A 77 31.00 -42.14 57.34
C ASP A 77 30.04 -42.32 56.16
N PRO A 78 29.19 -43.35 56.14
CA PRO A 78 28.35 -43.67 54.99
C PRO A 78 27.47 -42.49 54.53
N ASP A 79 26.91 -41.73 55.46
CA ASP A 79 26.04 -40.58 55.13
C ASP A 79 26.81 -39.45 54.43
N ARG A 80 28.04 -39.13 54.89
CA ARG A 80 28.88 -38.12 54.26
C ARG A 80 29.46 -38.61 52.94
N ALA A 81 29.91 -39.87 52.90
CA ALA A 81 30.35 -40.52 51.67
C ALA A 81 29.27 -40.45 50.59
N SER A 82 28.02 -40.75 50.95
CA SER A 82 26.88 -40.73 50.02
C SER A 82 26.72 -39.34 49.40
N SER A 83 26.70 -38.28 50.21
CA SER A 83 26.57 -36.90 49.70
C SER A 83 27.74 -36.48 48.78
N VAL A 84 28.96 -36.91 49.10
CA VAL A 84 30.15 -36.62 48.29
C VAL A 84 30.13 -37.40 46.98
N ILE A 85 29.76 -38.68 47.02
CA ILE A 85 29.64 -39.52 45.83
C ILE A 85 28.55 -38.97 44.92
N GLU A 86 27.36 -38.64 45.46
CA GLU A 86 26.25 -38.05 44.73
C GLU A 86 26.70 -36.77 44.01
N SER A 87 27.24 -35.82 44.75
CA SER A 87 27.73 -34.55 44.19
C SER A 87 28.83 -34.76 43.15
N ALA A 88 29.81 -35.62 43.42
CA ALA A 88 30.90 -35.86 42.47
C ALA A 88 30.41 -36.56 41.19
N VAL A 89 29.50 -37.53 41.30
CA VAL A 89 28.96 -38.24 40.14
C VAL A 89 28.05 -37.31 39.32
N HIS A 90 27.28 -36.43 39.96
CA HIS A 90 26.45 -35.45 39.25
C HIS A 90 27.28 -34.35 38.61
N SER A 91 28.16 -33.70 39.36
CA SER A 91 28.87 -32.49 38.93
C SER A 91 30.17 -32.81 38.19
N LEU A 92 31.06 -33.62 38.77
CA LEU A 92 32.38 -33.90 38.18
C LEU A 92 32.33 -34.91 37.03
N LEU A 93 31.42 -35.89 37.09
CA LEU A 93 31.31 -36.94 36.06
C LEU A 93 30.25 -36.62 34.98
N GLY A 94 29.62 -35.44 35.04
CA GLY A 94 28.82 -34.89 33.95
C GLY A 94 27.40 -35.44 33.82
N VAL A 95 26.88 -36.16 34.83
CA VAL A 95 25.46 -36.60 34.82
C VAL A 95 24.52 -35.39 34.89
N ASN A 96 24.90 -34.33 35.61
CA ASN A 96 24.10 -33.10 35.71
C ASN A 96 23.90 -32.40 34.35
N ALA A 97 24.88 -32.47 33.44
CA ALA A 97 24.73 -31.88 32.09
C ALA A 97 23.60 -32.56 31.29
N VAL A 98 23.43 -33.87 31.46
CA VAL A 98 22.34 -34.64 30.83
C VAL A 98 20.99 -34.24 31.41
N GLU A 99 20.92 -34.08 32.74
CA GLU A 99 19.75 -33.63 33.48
C GLU A 99 19.32 -32.20 33.13
N GLN A 100 20.30 -31.30 33.04
CA GLN A 100 20.10 -29.91 32.67
C GLN A 100 19.56 -29.81 31.23
N LEU A 101 20.16 -30.50 30.28
CA LEU A 101 19.67 -30.52 28.90
C LEU A 101 18.23 -31.06 28.80
N ARG A 102 17.89 -32.08 29.61
CA ARG A 102 16.52 -32.61 29.65
C ARG A 102 15.52 -31.57 30.19
N THR A 103 15.93 -30.76 31.16
CA THR A 103 15.15 -29.65 31.72
C THR A 103 15.01 -28.51 30.70
N ASP A 104 16.08 -28.16 30.00
CA ASP A 104 16.08 -27.13 28.97
C ASP A 104 15.16 -27.50 27.79
N LEU A 105 15.19 -28.77 27.37
CA LEU A 105 14.27 -29.28 26.36
C LEU A 105 12.80 -29.22 26.81
N LEU A 106 12.53 -29.44 28.11
CA LEU A 106 11.17 -29.26 28.66
C LEU A 106 10.75 -27.78 28.64
N ALA A 107 11.65 -26.85 28.98
CA ALA A 107 11.40 -25.42 28.89
C ALA A 107 11.12 -24.99 27.43
N LEU A 108 11.88 -25.54 26.48
CA LEU A 108 11.69 -25.32 25.05
C LEU A 108 10.32 -25.83 24.57
N GLN A 109 9.90 -27.03 25.00
CA GLN A 109 8.55 -27.56 24.73
C GLN A 109 7.45 -26.63 25.26
N ARG A 110 7.59 -26.15 26.50
CA ARG A 110 6.60 -25.24 27.13
C ARG A 110 6.50 -23.92 26.38
N ARG A 111 7.63 -23.36 25.93
CA ARG A 111 7.66 -22.10 25.16
C ARG A 111 7.00 -22.23 23.78
N GLN A 112 7.05 -23.42 23.19
CA GLN A 112 6.56 -23.67 21.83
C GLN A 112 5.07 -24.00 21.75
N ARG A 113 4.41 -24.41 22.84
CA ARG A 113 2.96 -24.63 22.84
C ARG A 113 2.20 -23.32 22.53
N ARG A 114 1.83 -23.12 21.28
CA ARG A 114 0.90 -22.08 20.83
C ARG A 114 -0.55 -22.58 20.87
N THR A 115 -1.47 -21.64 21.01
CA THR A 115 -2.90 -21.91 21.21
C THR A 115 -3.62 -22.03 19.86
N ASP A 116 -4.48 -23.03 19.71
CA ASP A 116 -5.33 -23.29 18.53
C ASP A 116 -6.34 -22.15 18.21
N GLU A 117 -6.43 -21.12 19.08
CA GLU A 117 -7.35 -19.99 18.92
C GLU A 117 -7.08 -19.16 17.65
N ASP A 118 -5.82 -19.03 17.23
CA ASP A 118 -5.46 -18.23 16.05
C ASP A 118 -5.92 -18.88 14.73
N ASP A 119 -5.85 -20.21 14.61
CA ASP A 119 -6.38 -20.92 13.41
C ASP A 119 -7.91 -20.82 13.35
N LYS A 120 -8.58 -20.93 14.50
CA LYS A 120 -10.06 -20.80 14.56
C LYS A 120 -10.52 -19.42 14.11
N ARG A 121 -9.88 -18.34 14.56
CA ARG A 121 -10.20 -16.98 14.11
C ARG A 121 -9.95 -16.79 12.62
N THR A 122 -8.87 -17.37 12.11
CA THR A 122 -8.54 -17.34 10.68
C THR A 122 -9.60 -18.07 9.85
N LEU A 123 -10.07 -19.22 10.33
CA LEU A 123 -11.18 -19.97 9.72
C LEU A 123 -12.49 -19.19 9.69
N GLU A 124 -12.86 -18.55 10.81
CA GLU A 124 -14.07 -17.72 10.90
C GLU A 124 -14.00 -16.55 9.92
N ARG A 125 -12.83 -15.92 9.76
CA ARG A 125 -12.64 -14.83 8.80
C ARG A 125 -12.72 -15.30 7.34
N ILE A 126 -12.15 -16.46 7.02
CA ILE A 126 -12.27 -17.06 5.67
C ILE A 126 -13.75 -17.34 5.35
N ALA A 127 -14.49 -17.92 6.30
CA ALA A 127 -15.91 -18.22 6.11
C ALA A 127 -16.75 -16.94 5.93
N GLU A 128 -16.43 -15.86 6.64
CA GLU A 128 -17.07 -14.56 6.45
C GLU A 128 -16.80 -13.98 5.06
N LEU A 129 -15.53 -13.95 4.64
CA LEU A 129 -15.14 -13.46 3.31
C LEU A 129 -15.78 -14.26 2.17
N GLN A 130 -15.93 -15.58 2.32
CA GLN A 130 -16.64 -16.42 1.36
C GLN A 130 -18.11 -16.05 1.24
N ARG A 131 -18.80 -15.80 2.37
CA ARG A 131 -20.20 -15.34 2.33
C ARG A 131 -20.35 -13.98 1.67
N GLU A 132 -19.43 -13.05 1.94
CA GLU A 132 -19.43 -11.73 1.28
C GLU A 132 -19.19 -11.86 -0.23
N ARG A 133 -18.29 -12.76 -0.64
CA ARG A 133 -18.01 -13.05 -2.05
C ARG A 133 -19.26 -13.58 -2.75
N ASP A 134 -19.90 -14.59 -2.18
CA ASP A 134 -21.09 -15.21 -2.76
C ASP A 134 -22.26 -14.21 -2.87
N ALA A 135 -22.41 -13.33 -1.87
CA ALA A 135 -23.39 -12.25 -1.91
C ALA A 135 -23.09 -11.24 -3.04
N ALA A 136 -21.82 -10.81 -3.17
CA ALA A 136 -21.40 -9.90 -4.23
C ALA A 136 -21.54 -10.52 -5.64
N GLU A 137 -21.32 -11.83 -5.76
CA GLU A 137 -21.53 -12.60 -7.00
C GLU A 137 -23.01 -12.62 -7.37
N SER A 138 -23.88 -12.95 -6.42
CA SER A 138 -25.33 -12.91 -6.62
C SER A 138 -25.85 -11.53 -7.02
N ASP A 139 -25.35 -10.46 -6.38
CA ASP A 139 -25.72 -9.08 -6.71
C ASP A 139 -25.23 -8.65 -8.10
N SER A 140 -24.01 -9.04 -8.47
CA SER A 140 -23.43 -8.81 -9.79
C SER A 140 -24.27 -9.48 -10.89
N ASP A 141 -24.62 -10.74 -10.70
CA ASP A 141 -25.39 -11.52 -11.66
C ASP A 141 -26.82 -10.99 -11.80
N ARG A 142 -27.47 -10.64 -10.69
CA ARG A 142 -28.81 -10.02 -10.71
C ARG A 142 -28.78 -8.71 -11.51
N ALA A 143 -27.81 -7.83 -11.23
CA ALA A 143 -27.68 -6.56 -11.93
C ALA A 143 -27.42 -6.76 -13.44
N TYR A 144 -26.61 -7.76 -13.81
CA TYR A 144 -26.34 -8.10 -15.20
C TYR A 144 -27.59 -8.60 -15.95
N GLN A 145 -28.34 -9.52 -15.33
CA GLN A 145 -29.57 -10.07 -15.92
C GLN A 145 -30.65 -8.99 -16.07
N GLU A 146 -30.82 -8.14 -15.04
CA GLU A 146 -31.75 -7.01 -15.11
C GLU A 146 -31.36 -6.00 -16.20
N ALA A 147 -30.06 -5.69 -16.34
CA ALA A 147 -29.57 -4.81 -17.42
C ALA A 147 -29.87 -5.41 -18.80
N GLY A 148 -29.69 -6.73 -18.96
CA GLY A 148 -30.06 -7.45 -20.18
C GLY A 148 -31.55 -7.32 -20.52
N SER A 149 -32.43 -7.48 -19.52
CA SER A 149 -33.88 -7.29 -19.68
C SER A 149 -34.24 -5.85 -20.06
N VAL A 150 -33.65 -4.85 -19.41
CA VAL A 150 -33.87 -3.43 -19.74
C VAL A 150 -33.38 -3.09 -21.14
N ARG A 151 -32.24 -3.65 -21.59
CA ARG A 151 -31.73 -3.47 -22.96
C ARG A 151 -32.68 -4.05 -24.01
N ALA A 152 -33.30 -5.20 -23.74
CA ALA A 152 -34.33 -5.75 -24.62
C ALA A 152 -35.57 -4.83 -24.70
N GLN A 153 -36.02 -4.29 -23.56
CA GLN A 153 -37.11 -3.31 -23.51
C GLN A 153 -36.75 -2.02 -24.27
N LEU A 154 -35.51 -1.56 -24.14
CA LEU A 154 -35.00 -0.36 -24.81
C LEU A 154 -34.98 -0.56 -26.34
N SER A 155 -34.57 -1.73 -26.82
CA SER A 155 -34.64 -2.09 -28.24
C SER A 155 -36.08 -2.03 -28.77
N SER A 156 -37.04 -2.60 -28.03
CA SER A 156 -38.48 -2.51 -28.35
C SER A 156 -38.99 -1.07 -28.35
N ALA A 157 -38.57 -0.24 -27.38
CA ALA A 157 -38.97 1.17 -27.31
C ALA A 157 -38.38 1.98 -28.47
N LYS A 158 -37.12 1.74 -28.85
CA LYS A 158 -36.47 2.35 -30.03
C LYS A 158 -37.16 1.95 -31.32
N ALA A 159 -37.55 0.69 -31.48
CA ALA A 159 -38.35 0.24 -32.62
C ALA A 159 -39.72 0.95 -32.70
N ARG A 160 -40.38 1.14 -31.55
CA ARG A 160 -41.63 1.93 -31.46
C ARG A 160 -41.41 3.39 -31.85
N LEU A 161 -40.34 4.02 -31.40
CA LEU A 161 -39.99 5.39 -31.80
C LEU A 161 -39.74 5.50 -33.30
N THR A 162 -38.99 4.56 -33.90
CA THR A 162 -38.77 4.54 -35.36
C THR A 162 -40.08 4.39 -36.12
N LYS A 163 -40.99 3.52 -35.66
CA LYS A 163 -42.32 3.37 -36.25
C LYS A 163 -43.14 4.66 -36.14
N ALA A 164 -43.13 5.32 -34.98
CA ALA A 164 -43.81 6.59 -34.76
C ALA A 164 -43.22 7.72 -35.62
N ASN A 165 -41.89 7.83 -35.73
CA ASN A 165 -41.24 8.80 -36.61
C ASN A 165 -41.59 8.56 -38.09
N ASN A 166 -41.60 7.31 -38.54
CA ASN A 166 -41.99 6.99 -39.92
C ASN A 166 -43.47 7.33 -40.18
N ALA A 167 -44.36 7.09 -39.22
CA ALA A 167 -45.76 7.52 -39.31
C ALA A 167 -45.86 9.05 -39.33
N PHE A 168 -45.06 9.75 -38.50
CA PHE A 168 -45.05 11.21 -38.43
C PHE A 168 -44.63 11.84 -39.75
N VAL A 169 -43.59 11.31 -40.39
CA VAL A 169 -43.15 11.75 -41.72
C VAL A 169 -44.22 11.47 -42.78
N LYS A 170 -44.87 10.30 -42.74
CA LYS A 170 -45.94 9.93 -43.68
C LYS A 170 -47.17 10.84 -43.59
N GLU A 171 -47.57 11.24 -42.38
CA GLU A 171 -48.71 12.14 -42.17
C GLU A 171 -48.38 13.61 -42.50
N GLY A 172 -47.16 13.94 -42.97
CA GLY A 172 -46.77 15.32 -43.26
C GLY A 172 -46.29 16.11 -42.04
N GLY A 173 -45.88 15.41 -40.98
CA GLY A 173 -45.47 16.03 -39.71
C GLY A 173 -44.29 17.03 -39.81
N GLU A 174 -43.43 16.93 -40.83
CA GLU A 174 -42.39 17.95 -41.06
C GLU A 174 -42.98 19.31 -41.46
N LEU A 175 -44.05 19.33 -42.27
CA LEU A 175 -44.79 20.55 -42.55
C LEU A 175 -45.50 21.06 -41.29
N PHE A 176 -46.05 20.15 -40.47
CA PHE A 176 -46.66 20.52 -39.19
C PHE A 176 -45.67 21.23 -38.24
N ARG A 177 -44.42 20.76 -38.14
CA ARG A 177 -43.38 21.45 -37.32
C ARG A 177 -43.09 22.86 -37.82
N ARG A 178 -43.09 23.06 -39.14
CA ARG A 178 -42.82 24.36 -39.76
C ARG A 178 -44.08 25.21 -39.93
N ARG A 179 -45.25 24.75 -39.47
CA ARG A 179 -46.53 25.44 -39.66
C ARG A 179 -46.47 26.90 -39.24
N THR A 180 -46.00 27.19 -38.03
CA THR A 180 -45.91 28.56 -37.51
C THR A 180 -44.95 29.43 -38.33
N GLU A 181 -43.82 28.87 -38.76
CA GLU A 181 -42.86 29.55 -39.65
C GLU A 181 -43.50 29.87 -41.02
N LEU A 182 -44.20 28.90 -41.61
CA LEU A 182 -44.89 29.05 -42.89
C LEU A 182 -46.06 30.04 -42.81
N GLU A 183 -46.87 29.99 -41.74
CA GLU A 183 -47.99 30.92 -41.51
C GLU A 183 -47.48 32.36 -41.40
N LEU A 184 -46.41 32.58 -40.62
CA LEU A 184 -45.77 33.90 -40.51
C LEU A 184 -45.30 34.38 -41.89
N THR A 185 -44.53 33.56 -42.60
CA THR A 185 -43.97 33.90 -43.92
C THR A 185 -45.07 34.19 -44.96
N HIS A 186 -46.17 33.43 -44.92
CA HIS A 186 -47.35 33.64 -45.77
C HIS A 186 -48.03 34.98 -45.48
N THR A 187 -48.23 35.33 -44.20
CA THR A 187 -48.82 36.63 -43.84
C THR A 187 -47.96 37.81 -44.26
N GLU A 188 -46.64 37.72 -44.08
CA GLU A 188 -45.70 38.76 -44.52
C GLU A 188 -45.70 38.93 -46.04
N THR A 189 -45.69 37.83 -46.79
CA THR A 189 -45.73 37.85 -48.26
C THR A 189 -47.05 38.43 -48.77
N LYS A 190 -48.18 38.09 -48.12
CA LYS A 190 -49.50 38.66 -48.44
C LYS A 190 -49.56 40.17 -48.25
N ASN A 191 -48.99 40.66 -47.16
CA ASN A 191 -48.95 42.09 -46.87
C ASN A 191 -48.07 42.85 -47.87
N LYS A 192 -46.93 42.27 -48.27
CA LYS A 192 -46.07 42.82 -49.33
C LYS A 192 -46.80 42.89 -50.67
N LEU A 193 -47.50 41.81 -51.06
CA LEU A 193 -48.29 41.78 -52.30
C LEU A 193 -49.37 42.87 -52.30
N LYS A 194 -50.11 43.01 -51.20
CA LYS A 194 -51.14 44.06 -51.07
C LYS A 194 -50.55 45.46 -51.22
N ALA A 195 -49.39 45.73 -50.62
CA ALA A 195 -48.73 47.03 -50.74
C ALA A 195 -48.34 47.35 -52.20
N VAL A 196 -47.81 46.37 -52.93
CA VAL A 196 -47.49 46.51 -54.36
C VAL A 196 -48.76 46.75 -55.20
N GLU A 197 -49.85 46.05 -54.91
CA GLU A 197 -51.13 46.29 -55.61
C GLU A 197 -51.75 47.65 -55.30
N ASP A 198 -51.62 48.13 -54.05
CA ASP A 198 -52.05 49.47 -53.65
C ASP A 198 -51.26 50.55 -54.42
N GLU A 199 -49.95 50.34 -54.60
CA GLU A 199 -49.09 51.21 -55.40
C GLU A 199 -49.45 51.19 -56.89
N LEU A 200 -49.70 50.00 -57.47
CA LEU A 200 -50.20 49.85 -58.84
C LEU A 200 -51.56 50.55 -59.05
N ARG A 201 -52.48 50.43 -58.08
CA ARG A 201 -53.77 51.15 -58.12
C ARG A 201 -53.56 52.66 -58.00
N GLY A 202 -52.55 53.10 -57.27
CA GLY A 202 -52.11 54.50 -57.22
C GLY A 202 -51.69 55.02 -58.61
N LEU A 203 -50.82 54.30 -59.32
CA LEU A 203 -50.40 54.65 -60.67
C LEU A 203 -51.59 54.66 -61.65
N ALA A 204 -52.48 53.67 -61.54
CA ALA A 204 -53.68 53.57 -62.38
C ALA A 204 -54.75 54.65 -62.09
N ALA A 205 -54.78 55.22 -60.87
CA ALA A 205 -55.64 56.36 -60.55
C ALA A 205 -55.01 57.71 -60.94
N GLY A 206 -53.71 57.71 -61.23
CA GLY A 206 -52.94 58.89 -61.63
C GLY A 206 -52.99 59.16 -63.14
N ALA A 207 -51.84 59.56 -63.70
CA ALA A 207 -51.73 59.94 -65.10
C ALA A 207 -51.66 58.74 -66.06
N LEU A 208 -51.33 57.54 -65.58
CA LEU A 208 -51.07 56.36 -66.42
C LEU A 208 -52.19 55.98 -67.40
N PRO A 209 -53.50 56.10 -67.08
CA PRO A 209 -54.57 55.81 -68.04
C PRO A 209 -54.51 56.64 -69.33
N LEU A 210 -53.88 57.83 -69.28
CA LEU A 210 -53.67 58.67 -70.46
C LEU A 210 -52.73 57.99 -71.48
N ALA A 211 -51.92 57.01 -71.08
CA ALA A 211 -51.14 56.20 -72.01
C ALA A 211 -51.99 55.39 -73.00
N LEU A 212 -53.26 55.10 -72.66
CA LEU A 212 -54.20 54.46 -73.60
C LEU A 212 -54.71 55.43 -74.68
N LEU A 213 -54.57 56.73 -74.43
CA LEU A 213 -55.10 57.81 -75.26
C LEU A 213 -54.00 58.50 -76.07
N THR A 214 -52.89 57.82 -76.36
CA THR A 214 -51.75 58.39 -77.10
C THR A 214 -52.18 59.07 -78.41
N SER A 215 -53.06 58.42 -79.20
CA SER A 215 -53.55 59.00 -80.46
C SER A 215 -54.45 60.22 -80.26
N GLN A 216 -55.24 60.24 -79.19
CA GLN A 216 -56.15 61.33 -78.84
C GLN A 216 -55.40 62.51 -78.22
N ILE A 217 -54.40 62.24 -77.38
CA ILE A 217 -53.47 63.24 -76.86
C ILE A 217 -52.74 63.91 -78.01
N GLU A 218 -52.31 63.13 -79.00
CA GLU A 218 -51.69 63.68 -80.21
C GLU A 218 -52.69 64.53 -81.02
N ALA A 219 -53.94 64.08 -81.17
CA ALA A 219 -54.98 64.87 -81.82
C ALA A 219 -55.30 66.18 -81.07
N VAL A 220 -55.36 66.13 -79.73
CA VAL A 220 -55.54 67.29 -78.86
C VAL A 220 -54.36 68.24 -79.01
N ARG A 221 -53.12 67.73 -79.06
CA ARG A 221 -51.90 68.52 -79.29
C ARG A 221 -51.94 69.24 -80.64
N MET A 222 -52.32 68.53 -81.70
CA MET A 222 -52.48 69.08 -83.04
C MET A 222 -53.59 70.13 -83.10
N GLN A 223 -54.75 69.87 -82.50
CA GLN A 223 -55.87 70.83 -82.46
C GLN A 223 -55.53 72.06 -81.62
N ALA A 224 -54.94 71.87 -80.44
CA ALA A 224 -54.49 72.97 -79.58
C ALA A 224 -53.45 73.85 -80.28
N SER A 225 -52.52 73.24 -81.03
CA SER A 225 -51.56 73.98 -81.86
C SER A 225 -52.29 74.83 -82.93
N ARG A 226 -53.28 74.26 -83.62
CA ARG A 226 -54.07 74.98 -84.64
C ARG A 226 -54.93 76.10 -84.05
N GLU A 227 -55.51 75.88 -82.87
CA GLU A 227 -56.28 76.91 -82.16
C GLU A 227 -55.41 78.04 -81.65
N GLN A 228 -54.22 77.72 -81.14
CA GLN A 228 -53.24 78.73 -80.74
C GLN A 228 -52.80 79.58 -81.96
N GLU A 229 -52.54 78.94 -83.11
CA GLU A 229 -52.27 79.63 -84.37
C GLU A 229 -53.45 80.49 -84.84
N SER A 230 -54.68 79.98 -84.73
CA SER A 230 -55.90 80.69 -85.11
C SER A 230 -56.20 81.89 -84.20
N ALA A 231 -56.11 81.72 -82.88
CA ALA A 231 -56.28 82.80 -81.92
C ALA A 231 -55.26 83.91 -82.17
N ASN A 232 -54.00 83.54 -82.42
CA ASN A 232 -52.96 84.48 -82.85
C ASN A 232 -53.38 85.22 -84.14
N ALA A 233 -53.95 84.53 -85.13
CA ALA A 233 -54.38 85.14 -86.39
C ALA A 233 -55.64 86.04 -86.27
N ALA A 234 -56.63 85.65 -85.45
CA ALA A 234 -57.85 86.42 -85.21
C ALA A 234 -57.58 87.71 -84.43
N GLN A 235 -56.72 87.64 -83.41
CA GLN A 235 -56.25 88.82 -82.68
C GLN A 235 -55.53 89.80 -83.62
N VAL A 236 -54.83 89.29 -84.64
CA VAL A 236 -54.25 90.11 -85.71
C VAL A 236 -55.33 90.65 -86.69
N GLY A 237 -56.45 89.94 -86.87
CA GLY A 237 -57.50 90.27 -87.85
C GLY A 237 -58.22 91.61 -87.62
N GLU A 238 -58.67 91.89 -86.39
CA GLU A 238 -59.30 93.19 -86.06
C GLU A 238 -58.31 94.36 -86.24
N VAL A 239 -57.07 94.16 -85.80
CA VAL A 239 -55.98 95.12 -85.97
C VAL A 239 -55.78 95.45 -87.45
N LEU A 240 -55.82 94.43 -88.31
CA LEU A 240 -55.73 94.62 -89.76
C LEU A 240 -56.99 95.29 -90.35
N ALA A 241 -58.19 95.02 -89.83
CA ALA A 241 -59.43 95.64 -90.34
C ALA A 241 -59.48 97.14 -90.06
N HIS A 242 -59.11 97.56 -88.85
CA HIS A 242 -58.94 98.99 -88.51
C HIS A 242 -57.88 99.64 -89.39
N ARG A 243 -56.71 98.98 -89.53
CA ARG A 243 -55.63 99.44 -90.40
C ARG A 243 -56.12 99.64 -91.84
N ASP A 244 -56.89 98.71 -92.38
CA ASP A 244 -57.36 98.75 -93.77
C ASP A 244 -58.42 99.83 -94.00
N LYS A 245 -59.33 100.07 -93.05
CA LYS A 245 -60.33 101.14 -93.14
C LYS A 245 -59.65 102.52 -93.13
N TRP A 246 -58.71 102.71 -92.20
CA TRP A 246 -57.86 103.89 -92.17
C TRP A 246 -57.11 104.07 -93.49
N LEU A 247 -56.55 103.00 -94.04
CA LEU A 247 -55.86 103.03 -95.34
C LEU A 247 -56.77 103.48 -96.49
N LEU A 248 -58.05 103.08 -96.48
CA LEU A 248 -59.01 103.40 -97.54
C LEU A 248 -59.58 104.82 -97.45
N GLU A 249 -59.80 105.36 -96.24
CA GLU A 249 -60.21 106.76 -96.04
C GLU A 249 -59.11 107.71 -96.47
N LEU A 250 -57.86 107.41 -96.08
CA LEU A 250 -56.67 108.17 -96.48
C LEU A 250 -56.51 108.25 -98.01
N LEU A 251 -56.89 107.18 -98.72
CA LEU A 251 -56.75 107.08 -100.17
C LEU A 251 -58.04 107.45 -100.94
N GLY A 252 -59.14 107.72 -100.23
CA GLY A 252 -60.47 107.97 -100.80
C GLY A 252 -60.56 109.22 -101.67
N GLU A 253 -59.82 110.27 -101.30
CA GLU A 253 -59.80 111.55 -102.00
C GLU A 253 -58.82 111.59 -103.18
N THR A 254 -57.81 110.71 -103.19
CA THR A 254 -56.69 110.76 -104.15
C THR A 254 -56.82 109.79 -105.31
N LEU A 255 -57.43 108.63 -105.08
CA LEU A 255 -57.46 107.59 -106.08
C LEU A 255 -58.73 107.67 -106.95
N PRO A 256 -58.61 107.43 -108.27
CA PRO A 256 -59.77 107.17 -109.12
C PRO A 256 -60.61 106.05 -108.53
N THR A 257 -61.93 106.17 -108.70
CA THR A 257 -62.90 105.20 -108.20
C THR A 257 -62.57 103.75 -108.61
N THR A 258 -61.97 103.53 -109.79
CA THR A 258 -61.53 102.20 -110.26
C THR A 258 -60.41 101.58 -109.41
N GLU A 259 -59.39 102.35 -109.02
CA GLU A 259 -58.23 101.85 -108.27
C GLU A 259 -58.53 101.62 -106.80
N LEU A 260 -59.28 102.55 -106.18
CA LEU A 260 -59.82 102.36 -104.82
C LEU A 260 -60.62 101.07 -104.71
N THR A 261 -61.42 100.77 -105.74
CA THR A 261 -62.19 99.54 -105.80
C THR A 261 -61.28 98.30 -105.86
N SER A 262 -60.16 98.37 -106.59
CA SER A 262 -59.18 97.26 -106.68
C SER A 262 -58.38 97.04 -105.39
N LEU A 263 -57.93 98.10 -104.73
CA LEU A 263 -57.18 98.01 -103.47
C LEU A 263 -58.07 97.47 -102.34
N ARG A 264 -59.29 98.03 -102.23
CA ARG A 264 -60.31 97.54 -101.31
C ARG A 264 -60.55 96.04 -101.50
N ARG A 265 -60.58 95.57 -102.75
CA ARG A 265 -60.68 94.14 -103.07
C ARG A 265 -59.47 93.35 -102.57
N LYS A 266 -58.22 93.76 -102.84
CA LYS A 266 -57.01 93.02 -102.42
C LYS A 266 -56.85 92.92 -100.90
N LEU A 267 -57.06 94.02 -100.18
CA LEU A 267 -57.01 94.05 -98.71
C LEU A 267 -58.10 93.14 -98.12
N SER A 268 -59.29 93.21 -98.71
CA SER A 268 -60.37 92.27 -98.39
C SER A 268 -59.97 90.83 -98.68
N THR A 269 -59.22 90.53 -99.75
CA THR A 269 -58.74 89.17 -100.06
C THR A 269 -57.68 88.68 -99.07
N ASP A 270 -56.71 89.49 -98.65
CA ASP A 270 -55.69 89.07 -97.66
C ASP A 270 -56.33 88.83 -96.29
N ARG A 271 -57.16 89.77 -95.82
CA ARG A 271 -57.95 89.55 -94.59
C ARG A 271 -58.83 88.33 -94.72
N LYS A 272 -59.44 88.09 -95.88
CA LYS A 272 -60.20 86.87 -96.12
C LYS A 272 -59.33 85.62 -96.05
N LYS A 273 -58.15 85.57 -96.69
CA LYS A 273 -57.22 84.42 -96.64
C LYS A 273 -56.70 84.14 -95.22
N ARG A 274 -56.34 85.18 -94.46
CA ARG A 274 -55.90 85.05 -93.06
C ARG A 274 -57.07 84.66 -92.15
N SER A 275 -58.25 85.21 -92.41
CA SER A 275 -59.49 84.79 -91.74
C SER A 275 -59.88 83.36 -92.09
N ASP A 276 -59.63 82.88 -93.31
CA ASP A 276 -59.90 81.51 -93.74
C ASP A 276 -58.90 80.55 -93.06
N LEU A 277 -57.64 80.95 -92.86
CA LEU A 277 -56.67 80.23 -92.03
C LEU A 277 -57.02 80.27 -90.53
N ALA A 278 -57.56 81.40 -90.05
CA ALA A 278 -58.10 81.56 -88.70
C ALA A 278 -59.49 80.95 -88.54
N ALA A 279 -60.10 80.42 -89.61
CA ALA A 279 -61.38 79.71 -89.55
C ALA A 279 -61.15 78.27 -89.07
N VAL A 280 -60.41 78.13 -87.98
CA VAL A 280 -60.39 76.94 -87.15
C VAL A 280 -61.47 77.15 -86.12
N ASP A 281 -62.43 76.23 -86.06
CA ASP A 281 -63.43 76.22 -84.99
C ASP A 281 -62.71 75.97 -83.65
N PRO A 282 -62.72 76.92 -82.70
CA PRO A 282 -62.00 76.76 -81.45
C PRO A 282 -62.80 75.87 -80.49
N VAL A 283 -62.40 74.61 -80.43
CA VAL A 283 -63.03 73.55 -79.63
C VAL A 283 -62.45 73.50 -78.22
N LEU A 284 -61.11 73.57 -78.09
CA LEU A 284 -60.40 73.31 -76.82
C LEU A 284 -60.17 74.58 -75.98
N ARG A 285 -59.82 75.69 -76.62
CA ARG A 285 -59.57 77.00 -75.99
C ARG A 285 -58.60 76.96 -74.80
N LEU A 286 -57.52 76.20 -74.93
CA LEU A 286 -56.48 76.11 -73.90
C LEU A 286 -55.79 77.48 -73.68
N SER A 287 -55.36 77.73 -72.44
CA SER A 287 -54.43 78.82 -72.17
C SER A 287 -53.03 78.46 -72.65
N LYS A 288 -52.14 79.45 -72.74
CA LYS A 288 -50.74 79.21 -73.12
C LYS A 288 -50.04 78.30 -72.12
N GLU A 289 -50.31 78.48 -70.83
CA GLU A 289 -49.76 77.64 -69.75
C GLU A 289 -50.24 76.19 -69.89
N ALA A 290 -51.54 75.97 -70.15
CA ALA A 290 -52.09 74.64 -70.35
C ALA A 290 -51.53 73.95 -71.62
N PHE A 291 -51.21 74.72 -72.66
CA PHE A 291 -50.51 74.20 -73.84
C PHE A 291 -49.08 73.77 -73.54
N ASP A 292 -48.33 74.56 -72.76
CA ASP A 292 -46.98 74.20 -72.35
C ASP A 292 -46.97 72.97 -71.42
N GLU A 293 -47.95 72.85 -70.51
CA GLU A 293 -48.15 71.65 -69.68
C GLU A 293 -48.41 70.40 -70.50
N LEU A 294 -49.13 70.51 -71.63
CA LEU A 294 -49.40 69.38 -72.53
C LEU A 294 -48.10 68.72 -73.04
N ALA A 295 -47.01 69.49 -73.19
CA ALA A 295 -45.72 68.97 -73.63
C ALA A 295 -45.02 68.10 -72.56
N THR A 296 -45.41 68.21 -71.28
CA THR A 296 -44.82 67.43 -70.18
C THR A 296 -45.46 66.04 -70.01
N VAL A 297 -46.64 65.83 -70.59
CA VAL A 297 -47.44 64.61 -70.43
C VAL A 297 -46.66 63.37 -70.83
N ASP A 298 -45.90 63.41 -71.94
CA ASP A 298 -45.13 62.25 -72.42
C ASP A 298 -44.10 61.76 -71.39
N ARG A 299 -43.37 62.69 -70.77
CA ARG A 299 -42.36 62.36 -69.75
C ARG A 299 -42.98 61.77 -68.48
N ILE A 300 -44.15 62.28 -68.09
CA ILE A 300 -44.89 61.75 -66.95
C ILE A 300 -45.34 60.32 -67.28
N LEU A 301 -45.91 60.10 -68.47
CA LEU A 301 -46.37 58.79 -68.91
C LEU A 301 -45.24 57.76 -69.01
N ASP A 302 -44.07 58.13 -69.53
CA ASP A 302 -42.92 57.23 -69.60
C ASP A 302 -42.43 56.79 -68.21
N HIS A 303 -42.40 57.72 -67.24
CA HIS A 303 -42.01 57.42 -65.87
C HIS A 303 -43.00 56.47 -65.19
N GLU A 304 -44.29 56.80 -65.27
CA GLU A 304 -45.39 56.00 -64.73
C GLU A 304 -45.42 54.60 -65.36
N HIS A 305 -45.16 54.48 -66.66
CA HIS A 305 -45.09 53.20 -67.36
C HIS A 305 -43.93 52.32 -66.87
N THR A 306 -42.75 52.92 -66.64
CA THR A 306 -41.57 52.22 -66.13
C THR A 306 -41.80 51.72 -64.70
N GLN A 307 -42.37 52.57 -63.83
CA GLN A 307 -42.71 52.19 -62.47
C GLN A 307 -43.76 51.08 -62.44
N ALA A 308 -44.82 51.19 -63.24
CA ALA A 308 -45.85 50.16 -63.34
C ALA A 308 -45.27 48.81 -63.78
N SER A 309 -44.36 48.80 -64.76
CA SER A 309 -43.71 47.58 -65.25
C SER A 309 -42.88 46.86 -64.16
N ASN A 310 -42.13 47.62 -63.35
CA ASN A 310 -41.36 47.06 -62.23
C ASN A 310 -42.25 46.50 -61.12
N LEU A 311 -43.33 47.21 -60.79
CA LEU A 311 -44.29 46.76 -59.77
C LEU A 311 -45.07 45.52 -60.24
N LEU A 312 -45.41 45.42 -61.52
CA LEU A 312 -46.04 44.23 -62.09
C LEU A 312 -45.13 42.99 -61.96
N ALA A 313 -43.84 43.12 -62.26
CA ALA A 313 -42.89 42.01 -62.08
C ALA A 313 -42.79 41.57 -60.61
N GLN A 314 -42.73 42.52 -59.67
CA GLN A 314 -42.73 42.22 -58.24
C GLN A 314 -44.04 41.59 -57.77
N GLN A 315 -45.19 42.05 -58.30
CA GLN A 315 -46.49 41.47 -58.02
C GLN A 315 -46.54 40.00 -58.45
N GLU A 316 -46.06 39.68 -59.65
CA GLU A 316 -46.02 38.30 -60.14
C GLU A 316 -45.15 37.38 -59.25
N ASP A 317 -43.96 37.82 -58.87
CA ASP A 317 -43.07 37.04 -57.99
C ASP A 317 -43.68 36.81 -56.61
N LEU A 318 -44.26 37.85 -56.00
CA LEU A 318 -44.94 37.74 -54.71
C LEU A 318 -46.19 36.86 -54.80
N ALA A 319 -46.97 36.95 -55.88
CA ALA A 319 -48.14 36.11 -56.11
C ALA A 319 -47.75 34.63 -56.27
N ARG A 320 -46.68 34.33 -57.03
CA ARG A 320 -46.14 32.97 -57.17
C ARG A 320 -45.69 32.40 -55.82
N ASN A 321 -44.88 33.16 -55.06
CA ASN A 321 -44.40 32.73 -53.75
C ASN A 321 -45.55 32.52 -52.75
N LEU A 322 -46.57 33.38 -52.79
CA LEU A 322 -47.75 33.25 -51.95
C LEU A 322 -48.57 32.01 -52.30
N GLU A 323 -48.70 31.68 -53.60
CA GLU A 323 -49.35 30.45 -54.04
C GLU A 323 -48.60 29.20 -53.58
N ASP A 324 -47.26 29.19 -53.67
CA ASP A 324 -46.44 28.07 -53.22
C ASP A 324 -46.50 27.90 -51.69
N LEU A 325 -46.47 29.00 -50.92
CA LEU A 325 -46.67 28.99 -49.47
C LEU A 325 -48.09 28.49 -49.11
N ALA A 326 -49.12 28.94 -49.83
CA ALA A 326 -50.48 28.48 -49.64
C ALA A 326 -50.62 26.98 -49.97
N ARG A 327 -49.94 26.48 -50.99
CA ARG A 327 -49.89 25.06 -51.34
C ARG A 327 -49.23 24.23 -50.25
N GLN A 328 -48.12 24.71 -49.67
CA GLN A 328 -47.45 24.07 -48.54
C GLN A 328 -48.33 24.07 -47.28
N LEU A 329 -48.98 25.19 -46.97
CA LEU A 329 -49.92 25.31 -45.83
C LEU A 329 -51.16 24.44 -46.00
N THR A 330 -51.67 24.28 -47.22
CA THR A 330 -52.77 23.34 -47.52
C THR A 330 -52.35 21.88 -47.31
N GLY A 331 -51.08 21.57 -47.56
CA GLY A 331 -50.49 20.27 -47.26
C GLY A 331 -50.17 20.04 -45.77
N VAL A 332 -50.31 21.05 -44.91
CA VAL A 332 -50.14 20.86 -43.46
C VAL A 332 -51.33 20.04 -42.96
N PRO A 333 -51.08 18.86 -42.35
CA PRO A 333 -52.15 18.05 -41.77
C PRO A 333 -52.83 18.75 -40.61
N ASP A 334 -54.09 18.40 -40.35
CA ASP A 334 -54.82 18.85 -39.16
C ASP A 334 -54.10 18.40 -37.87
N GLU A 335 -54.12 19.26 -36.86
CA GLU A 335 -53.50 18.97 -35.55
C GLU A 335 -54.01 17.64 -34.96
N LYS A 336 -55.29 17.31 -35.18
CA LYS A 336 -55.88 16.04 -34.75
C LYS A 336 -55.27 14.82 -35.45
N ALA A 337 -54.88 14.92 -36.72
CA ALA A 337 -54.29 13.82 -37.47
C ALA A 337 -52.86 13.50 -36.99
N VAL A 338 -52.13 14.52 -36.52
CA VAL A 338 -50.74 14.36 -36.06
C VAL A 338 -50.64 14.15 -34.54
N ALA A 339 -51.65 14.56 -33.77
CA ALA A 339 -51.67 14.49 -32.29
C ALA A 339 -51.36 13.07 -31.77
N ASP A 340 -52.01 12.04 -32.31
CA ASP A 340 -51.81 10.65 -31.86
C ASP A 340 -50.36 10.19 -32.10
N VAL A 341 -49.78 10.58 -33.24
CA VAL A 341 -48.41 10.21 -33.60
C VAL A 341 -47.37 10.98 -32.78
N LEU A 342 -47.63 12.27 -32.50
CA LEU A 342 -46.80 13.08 -31.60
C LEU A 342 -46.81 12.53 -30.18
N ASN A 343 -47.99 12.21 -29.65
CA ASN A 343 -48.12 11.58 -28.33
C ASN A 343 -47.38 10.24 -28.28
N ALA A 344 -47.55 9.38 -29.30
CA ALA A 344 -46.84 8.11 -29.38
C ALA A 344 -45.31 8.29 -29.46
N ARG A 345 -44.83 9.30 -30.18
CA ARG A 345 -43.40 9.65 -30.26
C ARG A 345 -42.89 10.12 -28.90
N ASP A 346 -43.58 11.05 -28.26
CA ASP A 346 -43.18 11.62 -26.98
C ASP A 346 -43.20 10.56 -25.87
N ASP A 347 -44.20 9.67 -25.85
CA ASP A 347 -44.26 8.54 -24.93
C ASP A 347 -43.14 7.53 -25.19
N ALA A 348 -42.82 7.24 -26.45
CA ALA A 348 -41.67 6.40 -26.79
C ALA A 348 -40.35 7.05 -26.35
N MET A 349 -40.18 8.37 -26.51
CA MET A 349 -39.01 9.11 -26.04
C MET A 349 -38.89 9.12 -24.52
N ARG A 350 -39.99 9.36 -23.79
CA ARG A 350 -40.01 9.28 -22.31
C ARG A 350 -39.63 7.88 -21.84
N ASN A 351 -40.19 6.84 -22.45
CA ASN A 351 -39.87 5.45 -22.13
C ASN A 351 -38.42 5.08 -22.44
N ILE A 352 -37.86 5.59 -23.54
CA ILE A 352 -36.43 5.41 -23.85
C ILE A 352 -35.58 6.08 -22.77
N ALA A 353 -35.89 7.32 -22.38
CA ALA A 353 -35.11 8.04 -21.37
C ALA A 353 -35.13 7.32 -20.01
N THR A 354 -36.28 6.81 -19.57
CA THR A 354 -36.39 6.06 -18.31
C THR A 354 -35.64 4.73 -18.36
N LEU A 355 -35.74 3.99 -19.47
CA LEU A 355 -35.03 2.73 -19.66
C LEU A 355 -33.51 2.93 -19.78
N GLU A 356 -33.04 3.97 -20.47
CA GLU A 356 -31.60 4.29 -20.56
C GLU A 356 -31.03 4.69 -19.20
N SER A 357 -31.77 5.46 -18.39
CA SER A 357 -31.35 5.77 -17.03
C SER A 357 -31.27 4.51 -16.16
N LYS A 358 -32.23 3.59 -16.30
CA LYS A 358 -32.25 2.33 -15.55
C LYS A 358 -31.12 1.39 -15.99
N GLU A 359 -30.83 1.28 -17.29
CA GLU A 359 -29.74 0.46 -17.83
C GLU A 359 -28.38 0.94 -17.33
N ARG A 360 -28.15 2.27 -17.32
CA ARG A 360 -26.92 2.84 -16.75
C ARG A 360 -26.77 2.52 -15.27
N ALA A 361 -27.82 2.72 -14.47
CA ALA A 361 -27.78 2.44 -13.03
C ALA A 361 -27.49 0.96 -12.71
N LEU A 362 -28.05 0.04 -13.50
CA LEU A 362 -27.79 -1.41 -13.38
C LEU A 362 -26.38 -1.79 -13.82
N THR A 363 -25.89 -1.19 -14.92
CA THR A 363 -24.52 -1.39 -15.41
C THR A 363 -23.49 -0.92 -14.38
N ASP A 364 -23.71 0.25 -13.78
CA ASP A 364 -22.85 0.76 -12.71
C ASP A 364 -22.89 -0.13 -11.46
N THR A 365 -24.06 -0.68 -11.13
CA THR A 365 -24.21 -1.60 -9.99
C THR A 365 -23.47 -2.91 -10.26
N HIS A 366 -23.61 -3.48 -11.45
CA HIS A 366 -22.85 -4.65 -11.88
C HIS A 366 -21.34 -4.40 -11.80
N ALA A 367 -20.87 -3.26 -12.31
CA ALA A 367 -19.45 -2.90 -12.25
C ALA A 367 -18.93 -2.77 -10.81
N ARG A 368 -19.72 -2.16 -9.90
CA ARG A 368 -19.38 -2.07 -8.47
C ARG A 368 -19.31 -3.44 -7.80
N SER A 369 -20.29 -4.31 -8.02
CA SER A 369 -20.31 -5.66 -7.45
C SER A 369 -19.15 -6.51 -7.98
N ARG A 370 -18.81 -6.40 -9.27
CA ARG A 370 -17.62 -7.03 -9.85
C ARG A 370 -16.32 -6.53 -9.25
N HIS A 371 -16.18 -5.22 -9.05
CA HIS A 371 -14.98 -4.69 -8.40
C HIS A 371 -14.86 -5.17 -6.94
N ARG A 372 -15.99 -5.27 -6.22
CA ARG A 372 -16.01 -5.84 -4.87
C ARG A 372 -15.63 -7.32 -4.85
N LEU A 373 -16.07 -8.10 -5.83
CA LEU A 373 -15.66 -9.49 -5.99
C LEU A 373 -14.14 -9.64 -6.16
N GLU A 374 -13.53 -8.86 -7.05
CA GLU A 374 -12.08 -8.90 -7.27
C GLU A 374 -11.29 -8.55 -6.00
N GLN A 375 -11.78 -7.59 -5.21
CA GLN A 375 -11.20 -7.26 -3.90
C GLN A 375 -11.32 -8.43 -2.92
N LEU A 376 -12.49 -9.04 -2.82
CA LEU A 376 -12.77 -10.17 -1.93
C LEU A 376 -11.97 -11.41 -2.30
N ASP A 377 -11.82 -11.73 -3.59
CA ASP A 377 -10.97 -12.82 -4.07
C ASP A 377 -9.51 -12.59 -3.64
N THR A 378 -9.02 -11.35 -3.77
CA THR A 378 -7.66 -11.01 -3.35
C THR A 378 -7.49 -11.10 -1.82
N GLU A 379 -8.50 -10.71 -1.04
CA GLU A 379 -8.50 -10.85 0.42
C GLU A 379 -8.54 -12.32 0.86
N LEU A 380 -9.35 -13.15 0.19
CA LEU A 380 -9.41 -14.60 0.42
C LEU A 380 -8.06 -15.28 0.14
N ASP A 381 -7.42 -14.96 -0.98
CA ASP A 381 -6.11 -15.50 -1.33
C ASP A 381 -5.05 -15.17 -0.27
N ARG A 382 -5.06 -13.93 0.26
CA ARG A 382 -4.16 -13.52 1.33
C ARG A 382 -4.45 -14.28 2.63
N ALA A 383 -5.73 -14.44 2.99
CA ALA A 383 -6.13 -15.18 4.19
C ALA A 383 -5.72 -16.67 4.10
N HIS A 384 -5.91 -17.31 2.94
CA HIS A 384 -5.47 -18.69 2.72
C HIS A 384 -3.95 -18.85 2.82
N LYS A 385 -3.18 -17.94 2.21
CA LYS A 385 -1.70 -17.97 2.30
C LYS A 385 -1.22 -17.79 3.73
N ALA A 386 -1.78 -16.82 4.46
CA ALA A 386 -1.44 -16.60 5.88
C ALA A 386 -1.74 -17.83 6.73
N ARG A 387 -2.85 -18.53 6.45
CA ARG A 387 -3.20 -19.78 7.14
C ARG A 387 -2.22 -20.91 6.84
N VAL A 388 -1.83 -21.11 5.58
CA VAL A 388 -0.83 -22.13 5.22
C VAL A 388 0.50 -21.88 5.93
N GLU A 389 0.95 -20.63 5.98
CA GLU A 389 2.16 -20.26 6.71
C GLU A 389 2.05 -20.51 8.22
N ALA A 390 0.88 -20.21 8.81
CA ALA A 390 0.61 -20.52 10.21
C ALA A 390 0.61 -22.03 10.47
N LEU A 391 -0.01 -22.83 9.60
CA LEU A 391 -0.03 -24.29 9.71
C LEU A 391 1.36 -24.91 9.58
N LEU A 392 2.21 -24.42 8.67
CA LEU A 392 3.61 -24.86 8.56
C LEU A 392 4.38 -24.58 9.86
N LYS A 393 4.19 -23.40 10.45
CA LYS A 393 4.77 -23.06 11.76
C LYS A 393 4.25 -23.98 12.87
N THR A 394 2.96 -24.34 12.84
CA THR A 394 2.37 -25.31 13.79
C THR A 394 2.94 -26.72 13.57
N GLU A 395 3.18 -27.13 12.33
CA GLU A 395 3.81 -28.42 12.03
C GLU A 395 5.25 -28.47 12.54
N ASP A 396 6.05 -27.43 12.29
CA ASP A 396 7.41 -27.31 12.83
C ASP A 396 7.41 -27.32 14.36
N THR A 397 6.45 -26.63 14.98
CA THR A 397 6.24 -26.64 16.43
C THR A 397 5.94 -28.05 16.93
N THR A 398 5.07 -28.79 16.23
CA THR A 398 4.71 -30.17 16.57
C THR A 398 5.91 -31.10 16.43
N ARG A 399 6.72 -30.93 15.38
CA ARG A 399 7.97 -31.67 15.17
C ARG A 399 8.98 -31.39 16.27
N ILE A 400 9.17 -30.12 16.63
CA ILE A 400 10.07 -29.71 17.73
C ILE A 400 9.62 -30.35 19.04
N ILE A 401 8.32 -30.33 19.37
CA ILE A 401 7.78 -30.96 20.57
C ILE A 401 8.07 -32.47 20.55
N SER A 402 7.73 -33.16 19.46
CA SER A 402 7.93 -34.60 19.30
C SER A 402 9.41 -35.01 19.38
N TYR A 403 10.29 -34.28 18.71
CA TYR A 403 11.74 -34.55 18.76
C TYR A 403 12.32 -34.24 20.13
N SER A 404 11.84 -33.20 20.80
CA SER A 404 12.23 -32.91 22.18
C SER A 404 11.77 -34.03 23.12
N GLU A 405 10.57 -34.60 22.94
CA GLU A 405 10.10 -35.74 23.74
C GLU A 405 11.00 -36.97 23.54
N ARG A 406 11.31 -37.29 22.28
CA ARG A 406 12.21 -38.39 21.94
C ARG A 406 13.62 -38.18 22.49
N ALA A 407 14.16 -36.97 22.35
CA ALA A 407 15.48 -36.63 22.87
C ALA A 407 15.53 -36.74 24.39
N ARG A 408 14.49 -36.28 25.10
CA ARG A 408 14.39 -36.40 26.56
C ARG A 408 14.34 -37.86 27.01
N ALA A 409 13.58 -38.72 26.33
CA ALA A 409 13.54 -40.15 26.61
C ALA A 409 14.90 -40.84 26.38
N THR A 410 15.61 -40.48 25.30
CA THR A 410 16.98 -40.96 25.06
C THR A 410 17.96 -40.45 26.12
N LEU A 411 17.86 -39.18 26.51
CA LEU A 411 18.72 -38.58 27.53
C LEU A 411 18.50 -39.19 28.91
N GLU A 412 17.26 -39.56 29.27
CA GLU A 412 16.96 -40.30 30.49
C GLU A 412 17.68 -41.66 30.51
N GLN A 413 17.51 -42.47 29.46
CA GLN A 413 18.20 -43.76 29.34
C GLN A 413 19.73 -43.61 29.30
N PHE A 414 20.22 -42.55 28.64
CA PHE A 414 21.64 -42.24 28.61
C PHE A 414 22.17 -41.83 29.98
N GLY A 415 21.41 -41.00 30.72
CA GLY A 415 21.72 -40.58 32.10
C GLY A 415 21.84 -41.78 33.04
N ASP A 416 20.87 -42.69 33.00
CA ASP A 416 20.90 -43.93 33.80
C ASP A 416 22.11 -44.82 33.46
N ALA A 417 22.41 -44.98 32.18
CA ALA A 417 23.54 -45.78 31.72
C ALA A 417 24.88 -45.13 32.09
N LEU A 418 24.96 -43.80 32.00
CA LEU A 418 26.13 -42.99 32.35
C LEU A 418 26.39 -43.06 33.85
N LEU A 419 25.35 -42.90 34.67
CA LEU A 419 25.39 -43.04 36.13
C LEU A 419 25.94 -44.41 36.52
N LYS A 420 25.33 -45.50 36.03
CA LYS A 420 25.77 -46.87 36.30
C LYS A 420 27.23 -47.10 35.90
N ARG A 421 27.62 -46.61 34.73
CA ARG A 421 29.01 -46.73 34.24
C ARG A 421 29.99 -46.00 35.15
N HIS A 422 29.66 -44.79 35.61
CA HIS A 422 30.51 -44.01 36.49
C HIS A 422 30.63 -44.62 37.87
N ILE A 423 29.52 -45.08 38.45
CA ILE A 423 29.52 -45.80 39.72
C ILE A 423 30.38 -47.06 39.64
N SER A 424 30.22 -47.91 38.61
CA SER A 424 31.08 -49.10 38.47
C SER A 424 32.56 -48.76 38.27
N ARG A 425 32.89 -47.67 37.56
CA ARG A 425 34.29 -47.21 37.44
C ARG A 425 34.83 -46.70 38.77
N LEU A 426 33.99 -46.02 39.56
CA LEU A 426 34.35 -45.52 40.88
C LEU A 426 34.57 -46.67 41.86
N GLU A 427 33.70 -47.69 41.87
CA GLU A 427 33.87 -48.89 42.68
C GLU A 427 35.24 -49.55 42.43
N VAL A 428 35.57 -49.77 41.15
CA VAL A 428 36.85 -50.37 40.74
C VAL A 428 38.04 -49.47 41.12
N ALA A 429 37.96 -48.17 40.82
CA ALA A 429 39.05 -47.24 41.08
C ALA A 429 39.27 -47.03 42.59
N MET A 430 38.20 -46.97 43.37
CA MET A 430 38.25 -46.80 44.83
C MET A 430 38.78 -48.06 45.51
N LEU A 431 38.32 -49.25 45.10
CA LEU A 431 38.84 -50.52 45.65
C LEU A 431 40.34 -50.68 45.34
N ASP A 432 40.75 -50.42 44.10
CA ASP A 432 42.16 -50.42 43.70
C ASP A 432 42.98 -49.40 44.52
N SER A 433 42.48 -48.17 44.65
CA SER A 433 43.12 -47.12 45.46
C SER A 433 43.23 -47.52 46.94
N PHE A 434 42.17 -48.09 47.52
CA PHE A 434 42.15 -48.50 48.91
C PHE A 434 43.10 -49.68 49.15
N THR A 435 43.09 -50.69 48.29
CA THR A 435 44.01 -51.84 48.39
C THR A 435 45.47 -51.44 48.25
N GLN A 436 45.80 -50.46 47.41
CA GLN A 436 47.16 -49.93 47.28
C GLN A 436 47.63 -49.16 48.53
N LEU A 437 46.71 -48.52 49.26
CA LEU A 437 47.03 -47.77 50.48
C LEU A 437 47.04 -48.65 51.73
N MET A 438 46.23 -49.70 51.74
CA MET A 438 46.09 -50.60 52.87
C MET A 438 47.31 -51.50 53.04
N ARG A 439 47.65 -51.77 54.30
CA ARG A 439 48.70 -52.74 54.67
C ARG A 439 48.26 -54.20 54.52
N LYS A 440 46.97 -54.49 54.72
CA LYS A 440 46.40 -55.84 54.77
C LYS A 440 45.63 -56.11 53.47
N ASP A 441 46.17 -56.95 52.60
CA ASP A 441 45.59 -57.32 51.29
C ASP A 441 44.17 -57.94 51.33
N ARG A 442 43.55 -58.11 52.51
CA ARG A 442 42.31 -58.88 52.67
C ARG A 442 41.31 -58.30 53.67
N LEU A 443 41.45 -57.04 54.12
CA LEU A 443 40.43 -56.48 55.02
C LEU A 443 39.11 -56.20 54.26
N VAL A 444 39.23 -55.61 53.08
CA VAL A 444 38.11 -55.32 52.17
C VAL A 444 38.36 -56.08 50.88
N GLN A 445 37.42 -56.95 50.51
CA GLN A 445 37.50 -57.75 49.29
C GLN A 445 36.78 -57.09 48.12
N ASP A 446 35.70 -56.36 48.40
CA ASP A 446 34.90 -55.69 47.39
C ASP A 446 34.26 -54.42 47.98
N LEU A 447 33.82 -53.52 47.10
CA LEU A 447 33.23 -52.24 47.47
C LEU A 447 32.03 -51.98 46.56
N ARG A 448 30.90 -51.66 47.17
CA ARG A 448 29.64 -51.42 46.46
C ARG A 448 29.11 -50.03 46.77
N ILE A 449 28.62 -49.35 45.74
CA ILE A 449 27.98 -48.05 45.85
C ILE A 449 26.58 -48.18 45.25
N ASP A 450 25.56 -47.91 46.07
CA ASP A 450 24.18 -47.93 45.60
C ASP A 450 23.91 -46.80 44.59
N THR A 451 23.26 -47.10 43.47
CA THR A 451 23.04 -46.10 42.40
C THR A 451 21.91 -45.12 42.69
N GLU A 452 21.09 -45.36 43.72
CA GLU A 452 19.95 -44.49 44.07
C GLU A 452 20.24 -43.66 45.33
N GLN A 453 20.80 -44.28 46.36
CA GLN A 453 21.13 -43.65 47.64
C GLN A 453 22.60 -43.25 47.76
N PHE A 454 23.44 -43.59 46.78
CA PHE A 454 24.89 -43.35 46.77
C PHE A 454 25.65 -43.93 47.97
N THR A 455 25.02 -44.87 48.70
CA THR A 455 25.55 -45.43 49.93
C THR A 455 26.70 -46.37 49.67
N LEU A 456 27.85 -46.05 50.27
CA LEU A 456 29.04 -46.85 50.23
C LEU A 456 28.97 -48.03 51.21
N THR A 457 29.09 -49.25 50.69
CA THR A 457 29.14 -50.50 51.46
C THR A 457 30.45 -51.22 51.20
N LEU A 458 31.22 -51.48 52.27
CA LEU A 458 32.43 -52.31 52.20
C LEU A 458 32.06 -53.78 52.36
N ILE A 459 32.69 -54.67 51.61
CA ILE A 459 32.50 -56.12 51.73
C ILE A 459 33.78 -56.73 52.27
N GLY A 460 33.67 -57.43 53.40
CA GLY A 460 34.79 -58.12 54.05
C GLY A 460 35.19 -59.40 53.32
N ALA A 461 36.26 -60.05 53.79
CA ALA A 461 36.71 -61.34 53.26
C ALA A 461 35.73 -62.51 53.49
N ASP A 462 34.77 -62.34 54.39
CA ASP A 462 33.66 -63.27 54.63
C ASP A 462 32.50 -63.09 53.62
N GLY A 463 32.56 -62.09 52.75
CA GLY A 463 31.51 -61.75 51.79
C GLY A 463 30.36 -60.96 52.42
N GLU A 464 30.45 -60.60 53.71
CA GLU A 464 29.41 -59.86 54.42
C GLU A 464 29.68 -58.34 54.39
N PRO A 465 28.63 -57.50 54.47
CA PRO A 465 28.78 -56.06 54.64
C PRO A 465 29.57 -55.74 55.92
N MET A 466 30.63 -54.96 55.77
CA MET A 466 31.47 -54.47 56.85
C MET A 466 31.17 -52.98 57.12
N PRO A 467 30.59 -52.64 58.28
CA PRO A 467 30.39 -51.24 58.66
C PRO A 467 31.73 -50.50 58.76
N SER A 468 31.82 -49.29 58.20
CA SER A 468 33.04 -48.47 58.27
C SER A 468 33.47 -48.15 59.70
N ALA A 469 32.56 -48.19 60.67
CA ALA A 469 32.84 -48.06 62.11
C ALA A 469 33.76 -49.16 62.67
N ARG A 470 33.97 -50.29 61.96
CA ARG A 470 34.96 -51.32 62.34
C ARG A 470 36.40 -50.95 61.97
N LEU A 471 36.58 -49.96 61.11
CA LEU A 471 37.90 -49.46 60.72
C LEU A 471 38.47 -48.60 61.85
N SER A 472 39.78 -48.68 62.07
CA SER A 472 40.49 -47.72 62.93
C SER A 472 40.45 -46.31 62.33
N ALA A 473 40.70 -45.28 63.15
CA ALA A 473 40.72 -43.89 62.67
C ALA A 473 41.65 -43.67 61.46
N GLY A 474 42.85 -44.28 61.48
CA GLY A 474 43.78 -44.23 60.34
C GLY A 474 43.25 -44.98 59.11
N GLU A 475 42.62 -46.15 59.28
CA GLU A 475 42.02 -46.88 58.16
C GLU A 475 40.79 -46.15 57.57
N ARG A 476 40.03 -45.42 58.39
CA ARG A 476 38.94 -44.54 57.94
C ARG A 476 39.49 -43.38 57.10
N GLN A 477 40.59 -42.77 57.52
CA GLN A 477 41.26 -41.74 56.74
C GLN A 477 41.77 -42.28 55.40
N LEU A 478 42.37 -43.47 55.38
CA LEU A 478 42.77 -44.12 54.11
C LEU A 478 41.56 -44.43 53.22
N LEU A 479 40.42 -44.80 53.79
CA LEU A 479 39.19 -45.00 53.04
C LEU A 479 38.71 -43.68 52.40
N ALA A 480 38.74 -42.59 53.15
CA ALA A 480 38.41 -41.26 52.63
C ALA A 480 39.36 -40.83 51.51
N ILE A 481 40.67 -41.05 51.67
CA ILE A 481 41.67 -40.78 50.63
C ILE A 481 41.41 -41.65 49.40
N ALA A 482 41.09 -42.93 49.58
CA ALA A 482 40.77 -43.83 48.47
C ALA A 482 39.50 -43.41 47.71
N LEU A 483 38.50 -42.85 48.40
CA LEU A 483 37.32 -42.25 47.78
C LEU A 483 37.72 -41.07 46.90
N LEU A 484 38.46 -40.10 47.46
CA LEU A 484 38.92 -38.91 46.73
C LEU A 484 39.83 -39.29 45.55
N TRP A 485 40.73 -40.25 45.74
CA TRP A 485 41.61 -40.74 44.69
C TRP A 485 40.84 -41.48 43.60
N GLY A 486 39.86 -42.31 43.97
CA GLY A 486 38.97 -42.98 43.04
C GLY A 486 38.19 -41.99 42.19
N LEU A 487 37.60 -40.96 42.81
CA LEU A 487 36.89 -39.88 42.12
C LEU A 487 37.81 -39.13 41.15
N ALA A 488 38.99 -38.71 41.61
CA ALA A 488 39.98 -38.04 40.76
C ALA A 488 40.35 -38.87 39.53
N ARG A 489 40.61 -40.18 39.72
CA ARG A 489 40.96 -41.11 38.63
C ARG A 489 39.84 -41.30 37.63
N VAL A 490 38.58 -41.39 38.08
CA VAL A 490 37.43 -41.52 37.18
C VAL A 490 37.20 -40.24 36.37
N ALA A 491 37.42 -39.10 37.01
CA ALA A 491 37.37 -37.77 36.39
C ALA A 491 38.57 -37.44 35.49
N GLY A 492 39.64 -38.24 35.54
CA GLY A 492 40.80 -38.11 34.66
C GLY A 492 41.94 -37.22 35.19
N ASN A 493 42.01 -36.98 36.51
CA ASN A 493 43.13 -36.29 37.18
C ASN A 493 43.45 -34.87 36.64
N GLN A 494 42.43 -34.16 36.11
CA GLN A 494 42.63 -32.87 35.44
C GLN A 494 42.69 -31.67 36.39
N LEU A 495 42.33 -31.85 37.66
CA LEU A 495 42.25 -30.76 38.64
C LEU A 495 43.43 -30.81 39.61
N PRO A 496 44.05 -29.68 39.94
CA PRO A 496 45.13 -29.65 40.94
C PRO A 496 44.60 -30.08 42.31
N THR A 497 45.44 -30.76 43.08
CA THR A 497 45.08 -31.20 44.45
C THR A 497 45.91 -30.43 45.47
N VAL A 498 45.25 -29.80 46.45
CA VAL A 498 45.90 -29.15 47.59
C VAL A 498 45.50 -29.91 48.85
N ILE A 499 46.50 -30.39 49.58
CA ILE A 499 46.30 -31.19 50.79
C ILE A 499 46.96 -30.46 51.96
N ASP A 500 46.14 -30.01 52.90
CA ASP A 500 46.60 -29.48 54.18
C ASP A 500 46.72 -30.61 55.21
N THR A 501 47.76 -30.65 56.04
CA THR A 501 48.03 -31.74 57.01
C THR A 501 47.92 -33.16 56.41
N PRO A 502 48.74 -33.51 55.40
CA PRO A 502 48.52 -34.68 54.56
C PRO A 502 48.65 -36.03 55.27
N LEU A 503 49.29 -36.09 56.45
CA LEU A 503 49.69 -37.35 57.11
C LEU A 503 49.25 -37.44 58.58
N GLY A 504 48.40 -36.53 59.06
CA GLY A 504 47.85 -36.54 60.41
C GLY A 504 47.23 -37.90 60.79
N ARG A 505 47.38 -38.35 62.04
CA ARG A 505 46.82 -39.60 62.63
C ARG A 505 47.27 -40.94 62.02
N LEU A 506 48.08 -40.96 60.97
CA LEU A 506 48.54 -42.19 60.33
C LEU A 506 49.82 -42.76 60.95
N ASP A 507 49.92 -44.09 60.99
CA ASP A 507 51.15 -44.79 61.36
C ASP A 507 52.23 -44.70 60.26
N SER A 508 53.48 -45.01 60.62
CA SER A 508 54.62 -44.84 59.72
C SER A 508 54.51 -45.60 58.39
N ARG A 509 53.83 -46.76 58.35
CA ARG A 509 53.68 -47.56 57.12
C ARG A 509 52.60 -46.99 56.21
N HIS A 510 51.48 -46.55 56.80
CA HIS A 510 50.44 -45.87 56.04
C HIS A 510 50.95 -44.54 55.46
N ARG A 511 51.79 -43.81 56.21
CA ARG A 511 52.48 -42.62 55.71
C ARG A 511 53.38 -42.94 54.51
N GLU A 512 54.20 -43.99 54.61
CA GLU A 512 55.06 -44.43 53.51
C GLU A 512 54.25 -44.80 52.25
N HIS A 513 53.13 -45.53 52.40
CA HIS A 513 52.26 -45.85 51.26
C HIS A 513 51.66 -44.61 50.58
N LEU A 514 51.22 -43.60 51.35
CA LEU A 514 50.71 -42.36 50.77
C LEU A 514 51.78 -41.61 50.00
N VAL A 515 52.98 -41.51 50.59
CA VAL A 515 54.12 -40.82 49.99
C VAL A 515 54.58 -41.48 48.70
N GLU A 516 54.67 -42.80 48.66
CA GLU A 516 55.15 -43.52 47.48
C GLU A 516 54.08 -43.72 46.40
N ARG A 517 52.82 -43.92 46.79
CA ARG A 517 51.76 -44.42 45.88
C ARG A 517 50.71 -43.39 45.54
N TYR A 518 50.36 -42.50 46.47
CA TYR A 518 49.25 -41.56 46.29
C TYR A 518 49.69 -40.17 45.85
N PHE A 519 50.53 -39.49 46.63
CA PHE A 519 50.92 -38.09 46.33
C PHE A 519 51.51 -37.91 44.92
N PRO A 520 52.33 -38.84 44.39
CA PRO A 520 52.85 -38.70 43.03
C PRO A 520 51.81 -38.90 41.91
N HIS A 521 50.65 -39.48 42.21
CA HIS A 521 49.70 -39.99 41.20
C HIS A 521 48.26 -39.48 41.35
N VAL A 522 47.94 -38.73 42.41
CA VAL A 522 46.58 -38.23 42.64
C VAL A 522 46.15 -37.21 41.60
N SER A 523 47.07 -36.36 41.13
CA SER A 523 46.80 -35.33 40.13
C SER A 523 48.06 -35.01 39.33
N HIS A 524 47.89 -34.29 38.22
CA HIS A 524 49.00 -33.69 37.46
C HIS A 524 49.73 -32.59 38.24
N GLN A 525 49.09 -31.97 39.22
CA GLN A 525 49.69 -30.98 40.12
C GLN A 525 49.20 -31.19 41.54
N VAL A 526 50.14 -31.31 42.48
CA VAL A 526 49.85 -31.55 43.90
C VAL A 526 50.62 -30.55 44.75
N LEU A 527 49.91 -29.89 45.67
CA LEU A 527 50.49 -29.01 46.68
C LEU A 527 50.24 -29.63 48.06
N LEU A 528 51.32 -29.98 48.76
CA LEU A 528 51.27 -30.51 50.11
C LEU A 528 51.66 -29.42 51.10
N LEU A 529 50.77 -29.11 52.04
CA LEU A 529 51.04 -28.23 53.17
C LEU A 529 51.25 -29.11 54.40
N SER A 530 52.50 -29.25 54.83
CA SER A 530 52.89 -30.23 55.84
C SER A 530 53.77 -29.61 56.91
N THR A 531 53.76 -30.24 58.08
CA THR A 531 54.71 -29.99 59.16
C THR A 531 55.92 -30.94 59.08
N ASP A 532 56.99 -30.60 59.79
CA ASP A 532 58.18 -31.45 59.94
C ASP A 532 57.89 -32.78 60.66
N GLU A 533 56.85 -32.83 61.50
CA GLU A 533 56.37 -34.07 62.14
C GLU A 533 55.60 -35.01 61.19
N GLU A 534 55.09 -34.48 60.08
CA GLU A 534 54.31 -35.25 59.11
C GLU A 534 55.19 -35.88 58.04
N ILE A 535 56.03 -35.07 57.39
CA ILE A 535 56.98 -35.51 56.36
C ILE A 535 58.38 -35.34 56.93
N ASP A 536 58.89 -36.40 57.55
CA ASP A 536 60.26 -36.46 58.07
C ASP A 536 61.31 -36.59 56.95
N GLU A 537 62.60 -36.54 57.30
CA GLU A 537 63.71 -36.65 56.34
C GLU A 537 63.64 -37.97 55.53
N TYR A 538 63.19 -39.05 56.16
CA TYR A 538 63.01 -40.34 55.50
C TYR A 538 61.89 -40.29 54.44
N LEU A 539 60.71 -39.81 54.79
CA LEU A 539 59.58 -39.68 53.88
C LEU A 539 59.86 -38.67 52.77
N LEU A 540 60.55 -37.57 53.07
CA LEU A 540 60.98 -36.61 52.05
C LEU A 540 61.87 -37.29 51.00
N SER A 541 62.82 -38.14 51.42
CA SER A 541 63.70 -38.86 50.48
C SER A 541 62.93 -39.80 49.53
N LYS A 542 61.77 -40.31 49.96
CA LYS A 542 60.89 -41.13 49.11
C LYS A 542 60.05 -40.27 48.15
N LEU A 543 59.67 -39.08 48.58
CA LEU A 543 58.86 -38.15 47.78
C LEU A 543 59.70 -37.39 46.75
N GLU A 544 60.98 -37.12 47.04
CA GLU A 544 61.92 -36.31 46.24
C GLU A 544 61.82 -36.54 44.71
N PRO A 545 61.73 -37.78 44.19
CA PRO A 545 61.65 -38.01 42.75
C PRO A 545 60.42 -37.39 42.07
N ALA A 546 59.36 -37.12 42.82
CA ALA A 546 58.11 -36.52 42.35
C ALA A 546 57.97 -35.03 42.71
N VAL A 547 58.94 -34.45 43.44
CA VAL A 547 58.87 -33.07 43.92
C VAL A 547 59.50 -32.12 42.90
N ALA A 548 58.70 -31.19 42.37
CA ALA A 548 59.20 -30.12 41.52
C ALA A 548 59.86 -28.99 42.31
N HIS A 549 59.17 -28.52 43.37
CA HIS A 549 59.58 -27.38 44.19
C HIS A 549 59.29 -27.65 45.67
N THR A 550 60.13 -27.11 46.53
CA THR A 550 59.94 -27.12 47.99
C THR A 550 60.05 -25.70 48.52
N TYR A 551 59.21 -25.38 49.50
CA TYR A 551 59.22 -24.10 50.18
C TYR A 551 59.00 -24.33 51.67
N THR A 552 59.66 -23.52 52.49
CA THR A 552 59.49 -23.50 53.94
C THR A 552 58.93 -22.13 54.33
N LEU A 553 57.86 -22.14 55.12
CA LEU A 553 57.28 -20.93 55.69
C LEU A 553 57.96 -20.66 57.04
N VAL A 554 58.82 -19.64 57.09
CA VAL A 554 59.57 -19.26 58.30
C VAL A 554 58.86 -18.09 58.95
N HIS A 555 58.23 -18.32 60.10
CA HIS A 555 57.62 -17.27 60.90
C HIS A 555 58.66 -16.57 61.77
N ASP A 556 58.73 -15.25 61.69
CA ASP A 556 59.52 -14.41 62.59
C ASP A 556 58.61 -13.87 63.69
N ASP A 557 58.69 -14.45 64.89
CA ASP A 557 57.89 -14.05 66.06
C ASP A 557 58.14 -12.59 66.49
N GLN A 558 59.31 -12.02 66.16
CA GLN A 558 59.67 -10.66 66.57
C GLN A 558 59.04 -9.62 65.65
N GLU A 559 59.12 -9.86 64.34
CA GLU A 559 58.54 -8.97 63.32
C GLU A 559 57.06 -9.29 63.04
N LEU A 560 56.56 -10.46 63.49
CA LEU A 560 55.25 -11.02 63.15
C LEU A 560 55.06 -11.20 61.64
N ILE A 561 56.14 -11.53 60.92
CA ILE A 561 56.16 -11.70 59.46
C ILE A 561 56.52 -13.14 59.14
N THR A 562 55.76 -13.78 58.26
CA THR A 562 56.13 -15.07 57.68
C THR A 562 56.85 -14.85 56.35
N ARG A 563 58.06 -15.40 56.22
CA ARG A 563 58.87 -15.39 54.99
C ARG A 563 58.76 -16.74 54.30
N ILE A 564 58.81 -16.74 52.97
CA ILE A 564 58.83 -17.96 52.16
C ILE A 564 60.28 -18.20 51.73
N GLU A 565 60.89 -19.27 52.21
CA GLU A 565 62.25 -19.65 51.86
C GLU A 565 62.23 -20.86 50.91
N PRO A 566 63.03 -20.86 49.82
CA PRO A 566 63.19 -22.04 48.97
C PRO A 566 63.83 -23.20 49.74
N GLY A 567 63.35 -24.42 49.51
CA GLY A 567 63.80 -25.62 50.21
C GLY A 567 62.76 -26.17 51.19
N TYR A 568 62.95 -27.41 51.61
CA TYR A 568 62.27 -28.04 52.74
C TYR A 568 63.23 -28.10 53.93
N TRP A 569 62.72 -28.14 55.16
CA TRP A 569 63.46 -28.04 56.44
C TRP A 569 64.92 -28.54 56.48
N TRP A 570 65.26 -29.68 55.85
CA TRP A 570 66.63 -30.25 55.82
C TRP A 570 67.50 -29.86 54.61
N ASN A 571 66.91 -29.38 53.52
CA ASN A 571 67.62 -29.00 52.29
C ASN A 571 68.13 -27.55 52.34
N ALA A 572 67.42 -26.67 53.03
CA ALA A 572 67.96 -25.38 53.40
C ALA A 572 68.85 -25.60 54.63
N GLY A 573 70.08 -25.11 54.66
CA GLY A 573 70.91 -25.10 55.87
C GLY A 573 70.36 -24.18 56.98
N ALA A 574 69.04 -24.11 57.12
CA ALA A 574 68.29 -23.36 58.10
C ALA A 574 68.47 -24.04 59.47
N SER A 575 69.09 -23.31 60.39
CA SER A 575 69.12 -23.68 61.80
C SER A 575 67.69 -23.79 62.33
N HIS A 576 67.34 -24.92 62.95
CA HIS A 576 66.09 -25.11 63.68
C HIS A 576 65.77 -23.87 64.52
N VAL A 577 64.76 -23.10 64.12
CA VAL A 577 64.09 -22.16 65.03
C VAL A 577 62.89 -22.94 65.54
N ALA A 578 63.04 -23.51 66.73
CA ALA A 578 61.94 -24.05 67.52
C ALA A 578 61.38 -22.95 68.42
#